data_AF-A0AAN4WW38-F1
#
_entry.id   AF-A0AAN4WW38-F1
#
_cell.length_a   1.000
_cell.length_b   1.000
_cell.length_c   1.000
_cell.angle_alpha   90.00
_cell.angle_beta   90.00
_cell.angle_gamma   90.00
#
_symmetry.space_group_name_H-M   'P 1'
#
loop_
_entity.id
_entity.type
_entity.pdbx_description
1 polymer ?
#
loop_
_entity_poly.entity_id
_entity_poly.type
_entity_poly.pdbx_seq_one_letter_code
_entity_poly.pdbx_strand_id
1 'polypeptide(L)'
;MITRLRPSAPPPLPGMLARQMGIAVRAYGRRAGLLRPAYTVRALKAVDQRLDALMDVCRYYGPACLDEVACVEAQAQTRPEEIAGAAFVRIALAERHEPDASVRLEGIARLLAAQPMSVRDALWFYAAPPTCGHLLASDDAHLLACGVELAGRLALPEHIAGVHAAAVRGADPDACLLACARMGQVPPRAEEQWKAVLQGQDLARQITALQALGTMGGHRLQPELRHYIDRITAADDPTEQSHPVGWAAAADAALALWAAREPETALGAVLQGLRVPNDTALRVAALAGRIEGLLPVLDFIERQDRPVEPGERDLLRLVFGQVPGELTNTQGTARERQRALRVLACQVFAANGCTGLEPAHITRWTDAALKDRLWALDAIRIRSGGPITQTHRLAPTFDVGHALRSWLYVEHAAVTHRPFPLSHEDLAARQMAAVETVQLMDSLQADPPAP
;
A
#
# COMPACT_ATOMS: atom_id res chain seq x y z
N MET A 1 -6.01 8.19 -32.56
CA MET A 1 -5.01 8.46 -33.61
C MET A 1 -4.26 7.16 -33.85
N ILE A 2 -4.55 6.45 -34.96
CA ILE A 2 -3.98 5.12 -35.24
C ILE A 2 -2.53 5.32 -35.69
N THR A 3 -1.58 5.10 -34.79
CA THR A 3 -0.18 5.00 -35.14
C THR A 3 0.00 3.73 -35.97
N ARG A 4 0.13 3.91 -37.29
CA ARG A 4 0.53 2.85 -38.23
C ARG A 4 1.82 2.21 -37.68
N LEU A 5 1.74 0.94 -37.30
CA LEU A 5 2.90 0.09 -37.01
C LEU A 5 3.88 0.20 -38.18
N ARG A 6 5.14 0.57 -37.91
CA ARG A 6 6.20 0.51 -38.93
C ARG A 6 6.43 -0.95 -39.30
N PRO A 7 6.28 -1.36 -40.58
CA PRO A 7 6.31 -2.75 -41.00
C PRO A 7 7.75 -3.29 -41.22
N SER A 8 8.72 -2.86 -40.40
CA SER A 8 10.11 -3.35 -40.49
C SER A 8 10.93 -2.94 -39.27
N ALA A 9 10.61 -3.46 -38.09
CA ALA A 9 11.63 -3.50 -37.06
C ALA A 9 12.74 -4.46 -37.54
N PRO A 10 14.02 -4.04 -37.56
CA PRO A 10 15.10 -4.96 -37.90
C PRO A 10 15.05 -6.16 -36.95
N PRO A 11 15.35 -7.39 -37.43
CA PRO A 11 15.39 -8.55 -36.57
C PRO A 11 16.34 -8.28 -35.39
N PRO A 12 16.03 -8.76 -34.18
CA PRO A 12 16.92 -8.58 -33.05
C PRO A 12 18.30 -9.12 -33.40
N LEU A 13 19.35 -8.39 -33.01
CA LEU A 13 20.70 -8.95 -33.02
C LEU A 13 20.67 -10.29 -32.27
N PRO A 14 21.32 -11.35 -32.80
CA PRO A 14 21.28 -12.69 -32.20
C PRO A 14 21.57 -12.66 -30.69
N GLY A 15 20.69 -13.27 -29.90
CA GLY A 15 20.80 -13.34 -28.44
C GLY A 15 20.49 -12.06 -27.67
N MET A 16 20.24 -10.93 -28.34
CA MET A 16 19.92 -9.67 -27.66
C MET A 16 18.53 -9.71 -27.02
N LEU A 17 17.52 -10.21 -27.75
CA LEU A 17 16.15 -10.32 -27.22
C LEU A 17 16.11 -11.25 -26.00
N ALA A 18 16.69 -12.46 -26.12
CA ALA A 18 16.88 -13.42 -25.03
C ALA A 18 17.52 -12.76 -23.80
N ARG A 19 18.60 -11.99 -24.02
CA ARG A 19 19.31 -11.30 -22.94
C ARG A 19 18.44 -10.24 -22.27
N GLN A 20 17.69 -9.44 -23.03
CA GLN A 20 16.80 -8.42 -22.46
C GLN A 20 15.66 -9.05 -21.67
N MET A 21 15.05 -10.13 -22.17
CA MET A 21 14.06 -10.91 -21.45
C MET A 21 14.63 -11.48 -20.15
N GLY A 22 15.82 -12.08 -20.19
CA GLY A 22 16.49 -12.56 -18.97
C GLY A 22 16.77 -11.44 -17.95
N ILE A 23 17.05 -10.21 -18.41
CA ILE A 23 17.20 -9.05 -17.52
C ILE A 23 15.84 -8.62 -16.95
N ALA A 24 14.76 -8.65 -17.75
CA ALA A 24 13.39 -8.36 -17.31
C ALA A 24 12.91 -9.34 -16.24
N VAL A 25 13.11 -10.65 -16.46
CA VAL A 25 12.84 -11.73 -15.50
C VAL A 25 13.49 -11.44 -14.15
N ARG A 26 14.80 -11.15 -14.15
CA ARG A 26 15.53 -10.81 -12.91
C ARG A 26 15.09 -9.46 -12.32
N ALA A 27 14.62 -8.52 -13.12
CA ALA A 27 14.10 -7.24 -12.64
C ALA A 27 12.78 -7.42 -11.88
N TYR A 28 11.88 -8.26 -12.40
CA TYR A 28 10.67 -8.65 -11.68
C TYR A 28 10.99 -9.37 -10.36
N GLY A 29 11.92 -10.33 -10.36
CA GLY A 29 12.35 -11.01 -9.13
C GLY A 29 12.84 -10.04 -8.04
N ARG A 30 13.59 -8.99 -8.43
CA ARG A 30 14.00 -7.92 -7.50
C ARG A 30 12.83 -7.08 -6.98
N ARG A 31 11.78 -6.88 -7.80
CA ARG A 31 10.59 -6.10 -7.41
C ARG A 31 9.88 -6.74 -6.22
N ALA A 32 9.70 -8.06 -6.22
CA ALA A 32 9.06 -8.79 -5.12
C ALA A 32 9.74 -8.53 -3.76
N GLY A 33 11.08 -8.46 -3.75
CA GLY A 33 11.85 -8.11 -2.54
C GLY A 33 11.60 -6.69 -2.01
N LEU A 34 11.16 -5.78 -2.88
CA LEU A 34 10.82 -4.39 -2.54
C LEU A 34 9.36 -4.19 -2.15
N LEU A 35 8.52 -5.21 -2.22
CA LEU A 35 7.13 -5.15 -1.72
C LEU A 35 7.03 -5.33 -0.20
N ARG A 36 8.16 -5.56 0.49
CA ARG A 36 8.19 -5.65 1.95
C ARG A 36 7.75 -4.33 2.60
N PRO A 37 7.06 -4.38 3.76
CA PRO A 37 6.42 -3.21 4.39
C PRO A 37 7.32 -1.97 4.58
N ALA A 38 8.62 -2.17 4.75
CA ALA A 38 9.61 -1.14 5.04
C ALA A 38 10.05 -0.28 3.84
N TYR A 39 9.79 -0.70 2.60
CA TYR A 39 10.26 0.04 1.41
C TYR A 39 9.28 1.13 0.99
N THR A 40 9.81 2.16 0.34
CA THR A 40 9.05 3.33 -0.11
C THR A 40 8.64 3.22 -1.58
N VAL A 41 7.69 4.06 -2.02
CA VAL A 41 7.33 4.17 -3.45
C VAL A 41 8.55 4.54 -4.30
N ARG A 42 9.43 5.42 -3.80
CA ARG A 42 10.63 5.83 -4.52
C ARG A 42 11.60 4.68 -4.77
N ALA A 43 11.76 3.78 -3.80
CA ALA A 43 12.57 2.58 -3.98
C ALA A 43 11.98 1.65 -5.04
N LEU A 44 10.65 1.49 -5.03
CA LEU A 44 9.93 0.69 -6.01
C LEU A 44 10.01 1.30 -7.44
N LYS A 45 9.90 2.63 -7.55
CA LYS A 45 9.95 3.39 -8.83
C LYS A 45 11.15 3.04 -9.69
N ALA A 46 12.34 2.95 -9.11
CA ALA A 46 13.56 2.68 -9.88
C ALA A 46 13.53 1.28 -10.54
N VAL A 47 12.94 0.30 -9.85
CA VAL A 47 12.81 -1.07 -10.39
C VAL A 47 11.67 -1.14 -11.39
N ASP A 48 10.52 -0.53 -11.10
CA ASP A 48 9.37 -0.49 -12.01
C ASP A 48 9.71 0.20 -13.34
N GLN A 49 10.35 1.38 -13.31
CA GLN A 49 10.78 2.08 -14.52
C GLN A 49 11.75 1.27 -15.38
N ARG A 50 12.67 0.54 -14.73
CA ARG A 50 13.59 -0.35 -15.44
C ARG A 50 12.85 -1.52 -16.06
N LEU A 51 11.89 -2.10 -15.35
CA LEU A 51 11.07 -3.21 -15.86
C LEU A 51 10.23 -2.74 -17.06
N ASP A 52 9.56 -1.60 -16.97
CA ASP A 52 8.80 -1.00 -18.07
C ASP A 52 9.66 -0.78 -19.31
N ALA A 53 10.84 -0.17 -19.16
CA ALA A 53 11.76 0.04 -20.28
C ALA A 53 12.20 -1.27 -20.93
N LEU A 54 12.46 -2.33 -20.14
CA LEU A 54 12.81 -3.65 -20.66
C LEU A 54 11.63 -4.31 -21.39
N MET A 55 10.42 -4.17 -20.85
CA MET A 55 9.21 -4.68 -21.47
C MET A 55 8.92 -3.98 -22.81
N ASP A 56 9.11 -2.66 -22.89
CA ASP A 56 8.95 -1.90 -24.13
C ASP A 56 9.98 -2.30 -25.20
N VAL A 57 11.22 -2.57 -24.79
CA VAL A 57 12.25 -3.13 -25.70
C VAL A 57 11.83 -4.52 -26.19
N CYS A 58 11.30 -5.39 -25.33
CA CYS A 58 10.84 -6.71 -25.75
C CYS A 58 9.66 -6.60 -26.72
N ARG A 59 8.71 -5.69 -26.44
CA ARG A 59 7.53 -5.43 -27.29
C ARG A 59 7.87 -4.86 -28.67
N TYR A 60 8.98 -4.12 -28.77
CA TYR A 60 9.44 -3.56 -30.03
C TYR A 60 9.67 -4.64 -31.11
N TYR A 61 10.07 -5.86 -30.72
CA TYR A 61 10.35 -6.97 -31.64
C TYR A 61 9.10 -7.73 -32.11
N GLY A 62 7.91 -7.29 -31.72
CA GLY A 62 6.65 -7.84 -32.22
C GLY A 62 6.43 -9.31 -31.81
N PRO A 63 5.63 -10.08 -32.57
CA PRO A 63 5.25 -11.46 -32.20
C PRO A 63 6.41 -12.43 -31.96
N ALA A 64 7.59 -12.18 -32.55
CA ALA A 64 8.79 -13.00 -32.32
C ALA A 64 9.21 -13.07 -30.84
N CYS A 65 8.77 -12.10 -30.02
CA CYS A 65 9.02 -12.15 -28.59
C CYS A 65 8.26 -13.28 -27.87
N LEU A 66 7.17 -13.79 -28.45
CA LEU A 66 6.36 -14.86 -27.87
C LEU A 66 7.06 -16.22 -27.96
N ASP A 67 7.79 -16.47 -29.06
CA ASP A 67 8.61 -17.68 -29.22
C ASP A 67 9.83 -17.61 -28.30
N GLU A 68 10.51 -16.46 -28.26
CA GLU A 68 11.71 -16.29 -27.45
C GLU A 68 11.40 -16.39 -25.94
N VAL A 69 10.27 -15.84 -25.47
CA VAL A 69 9.89 -15.98 -24.06
C VAL A 69 9.59 -17.44 -23.70
N ALA A 70 9.05 -18.25 -24.62
CA ALA A 70 8.88 -19.68 -24.38
C ALA A 70 10.24 -20.40 -24.22
N CYS A 71 11.26 -19.99 -24.99
CA CYS A 71 12.62 -20.46 -24.79
C CYS A 71 13.21 -20.02 -23.44
N VAL A 72 13.00 -18.76 -23.04
CA VAL A 72 13.45 -18.24 -21.74
C VAL A 72 12.74 -18.93 -20.58
N GLU A 73 11.44 -19.24 -20.70
CA GLU A 73 10.69 -20.03 -19.73
C GLU A 73 11.28 -21.45 -19.57
N ALA A 74 11.57 -22.12 -20.69
CA ALA A 74 12.18 -23.45 -20.67
C ALA A 74 13.60 -23.46 -20.10
N GLN A 75 14.31 -22.33 -20.20
CA GLN A 75 15.67 -22.13 -19.69
C GLN A 75 15.72 -21.52 -18.30
N ALA A 76 14.59 -21.03 -17.76
CA ALA A 76 14.53 -20.45 -16.43
C ALA A 76 15.08 -21.49 -15.44
N GLN A 77 16.08 -21.09 -14.65
CA GLN A 77 16.72 -22.01 -13.73
C GLN A 77 15.71 -22.41 -12.64
N THR A 78 15.99 -23.46 -11.87
CA THR A 78 15.15 -23.94 -10.77
C THR A 78 14.93 -22.92 -9.64
N ARG A 79 15.41 -21.68 -9.78
CA ARG A 79 15.19 -20.60 -8.81
C ARG A 79 13.75 -20.08 -8.92
N PRO A 80 12.99 -20.05 -7.81
CA PRO A 80 11.59 -19.61 -7.81
C PRO A 80 11.38 -18.22 -8.42
N GLU A 81 12.30 -17.28 -8.17
CA GLU A 81 12.22 -15.89 -8.66
C GLU A 81 12.35 -15.79 -10.19
N GLU A 82 13.13 -16.68 -10.81
CA GLU A 82 13.33 -16.69 -12.27
C GLU A 82 12.12 -17.32 -12.98
N ILE A 83 11.55 -18.38 -12.40
CA ILE A 83 10.31 -18.99 -12.87
C ILE A 83 9.16 -17.98 -12.78
N ALA A 84 9.04 -17.30 -11.63
CA ALA A 84 8.04 -16.26 -11.40
C ALA A 84 8.20 -15.11 -12.41
N GLY A 85 9.42 -14.62 -12.62
CA GLY A 85 9.69 -13.55 -13.59
C GLY A 85 9.44 -13.96 -15.04
N ALA A 86 9.71 -15.21 -15.42
CA ALA A 86 9.43 -15.70 -16.76
C ALA A 86 7.92 -15.72 -17.04
N ALA A 87 7.12 -16.24 -16.10
CA ALA A 87 5.66 -16.21 -16.19
C ALA A 87 5.09 -14.79 -16.31
N PHE A 88 5.63 -13.85 -15.51
CA PHE A 88 5.26 -12.43 -15.60
C PHE A 88 5.52 -11.87 -17.00
N VAL A 89 6.73 -12.06 -17.55
CA VAL A 89 7.12 -11.56 -18.87
C VAL A 89 6.25 -12.19 -19.97
N ARG A 90 5.95 -13.49 -19.87
CA ARG A 90 5.10 -14.20 -20.84
C ARG A 90 3.71 -13.61 -20.95
N ILE A 91 3.04 -13.38 -19.82
CA ILE A 91 1.71 -12.78 -19.79
C ILE A 91 1.77 -11.34 -20.30
N ALA A 92 2.74 -10.55 -19.82
CA ALA A 92 2.89 -9.15 -20.21
C ALA A 92 3.16 -8.93 -21.72
N LEU A 93 3.84 -9.88 -22.38
CA LEU A 93 4.04 -9.87 -23.83
C LEU A 93 2.81 -10.40 -24.58
N ALA A 94 2.15 -11.45 -24.07
CA ALA A 94 0.93 -12.01 -24.66
C ALA A 94 -0.18 -10.95 -24.74
N GLU A 95 -0.39 -10.17 -23.68
CA GLU A 95 -1.37 -9.09 -23.65
C GLU A 95 -1.18 -8.05 -24.76
N ARG A 96 0.05 -7.92 -25.28
CA ARG A 96 0.35 -6.97 -26.37
C ARG A 96 0.35 -7.60 -27.76
N HIS A 97 0.82 -8.84 -27.88
CA HIS A 97 1.20 -9.42 -29.18
C HIS A 97 0.38 -10.63 -29.60
N GLU A 98 -0.34 -11.28 -28.69
CA GLU A 98 -1.25 -12.36 -29.04
C GLU A 98 -2.62 -11.75 -29.36
N PRO A 99 -3.06 -11.70 -30.64
CA PRO A 99 -4.36 -11.14 -30.99
C PRO A 99 -5.54 -12.01 -30.52
N ASP A 100 -5.37 -13.33 -30.44
CA ASP A 100 -6.45 -14.25 -30.09
C ASP A 100 -6.71 -14.26 -28.57
N ALA A 101 -7.89 -13.80 -28.17
CA ALA A 101 -8.28 -13.77 -26.76
C ALA A 101 -8.33 -15.18 -26.13
N SER A 102 -8.71 -16.20 -26.90
CA SER A 102 -8.79 -17.58 -26.41
C SER A 102 -7.41 -18.12 -26.06
N VAL A 103 -6.42 -17.87 -26.93
CA VAL A 103 -5.02 -18.26 -26.71
C VAL A 103 -4.42 -17.49 -25.52
N ARG A 104 -4.74 -16.20 -25.38
CA ARG A 104 -4.33 -15.42 -24.19
C ARG A 104 -4.91 -16.02 -22.91
N LEU A 105 -6.21 -16.28 -22.87
CA LEU A 105 -6.88 -16.84 -21.68
C LEU A 105 -6.35 -18.23 -21.31
N GLU A 106 -6.07 -19.10 -22.28
CA GLU A 106 -5.46 -20.40 -22.03
C GLU A 106 -4.06 -20.25 -21.42
N GLY A 107 -3.25 -19.33 -21.96
CA GLY A 107 -1.94 -18.99 -21.42
C GLY A 107 -2.01 -18.45 -19.98
N ILE A 108 -2.98 -17.58 -19.71
CA ILE A 108 -3.27 -17.05 -18.36
C ILE A 108 -3.66 -18.20 -17.43
N ALA A 109 -4.64 -19.04 -17.80
CA ALA A 109 -5.12 -20.13 -16.96
C ALA A 109 -4.00 -21.10 -16.57
N ARG A 110 -3.19 -21.51 -17.55
CA ARG A 110 -2.04 -22.41 -17.35
C ARG A 110 -1.05 -21.84 -16.35
N LEU A 111 -0.69 -20.57 -16.50
CA LEU A 111 0.31 -19.93 -15.64
C LEU A 111 -0.27 -19.48 -14.29
N LEU A 112 -1.56 -19.17 -14.21
CA LEU A 112 -2.22 -18.74 -12.98
C LEU A 112 -2.22 -19.86 -11.93
N ALA A 113 -2.37 -21.12 -12.36
CA ALA A 113 -2.26 -22.29 -11.49
C ALA A 113 -0.83 -22.48 -10.93
N ALA A 114 0.20 -22.17 -11.72
CA ALA A 114 1.59 -22.39 -11.34
C ALA A 114 2.25 -21.20 -10.62
N GLN A 115 1.94 -19.97 -11.05
CA GLN A 115 2.58 -18.72 -10.65
C GLN A 115 1.53 -17.60 -10.47
N PRO A 116 0.58 -17.75 -9.52
CA PRO A 116 -0.59 -16.88 -9.42
C PRO A 116 -0.23 -15.41 -9.24
N MET A 117 0.74 -15.10 -8.38
CA MET A 117 1.15 -13.71 -8.11
C MET A 117 1.78 -13.05 -9.34
N SER A 118 2.62 -13.76 -10.08
CA SER A 118 3.27 -13.23 -11.28
C SER A 118 2.30 -12.93 -12.40
N VAL A 119 1.32 -13.82 -12.62
CA VAL A 119 0.26 -13.60 -13.61
C VAL A 119 -0.60 -12.40 -13.22
N ARG A 120 -0.99 -12.31 -11.95
CA ARG A 120 -1.76 -11.18 -11.42
C ARG A 120 -1.02 -9.86 -11.61
N ASP A 121 0.24 -9.78 -11.20
CA ASP A 121 1.08 -8.59 -11.40
C ASP A 121 1.17 -8.20 -12.87
N ALA A 122 1.40 -9.17 -13.77
CA ALA A 122 1.49 -8.89 -15.20
C ALA A 122 0.18 -8.31 -15.77
N LEU A 123 -0.96 -8.85 -15.34
CA LEU A 123 -2.28 -8.33 -15.73
C LEU A 123 -2.52 -6.94 -15.14
N TRP A 124 -2.21 -6.71 -13.87
CA TRP A 124 -2.38 -5.38 -13.27
C TRP A 124 -1.52 -4.31 -13.95
N PHE A 125 -0.37 -4.67 -14.50
CA PHE A 125 0.56 -3.70 -15.07
C PHE A 125 0.33 -3.50 -16.56
N TYR A 126 -0.06 -4.56 -17.27
CA TYR A 126 -0.01 -4.59 -18.72
C TYR A 126 -1.21 -5.24 -19.41
N ALA A 127 -2.29 -5.57 -18.68
CA ALA A 127 -3.49 -6.11 -19.31
C ALA A 127 -3.99 -5.19 -20.43
N ALA A 128 -4.33 -5.81 -21.55
CA ALA A 128 -5.03 -5.13 -22.62
C ALA A 128 -6.44 -4.74 -22.15
N PRO A 129 -7.00 -3.62 -22.65
CA PRO A 129 -8.34 -3.17 -22.25
C PRO A 129 -9.44 -4.25 -22.30
N PRO A 130 -9.54 -5.13 -23.32
CA PRO A 130 -10.60 -6.13 -23.35
C PRO A 130 -10.37 -7.33 -22.40
N THR A 131 -9.16 -7.53 -21.89
CA THR A 131 -8.79 -8.73 -21.12
C THR A 131 -9.62 -8.88 -19.85
N CYS A 132 -9.89 -7.78 -19.14
CA CYS A 132 -10.73 -7.83 -17.95
C CYS A 132 -12.15 -8.34 -18.26
N GLY A 133 -12.76 -7.83 -19.34
CA GLY A 133 -14.07 -8.30 -19.80
C GLY A 133 -14.07 -9.79 -20.18
N HIS A 134 -13.01 -10.26 -20.85
CA HIS A 134 -12.86 -11.67 -21.20
C HIS A 134 -12.70 -12.58 -19.97
N LEU A 135 -11.88 -12.18 -18.99
CA LEU A 135 -11.72 -12.90 -17.72
C LEU A 135 -13.04 -12.95 -16.96
N LEU A 136 -13.74 -11.82 -16.87
CA LEU A 136 -15.05 -11.73 -16.24
C LEU A 136 -16.11 -12.55 -16.98
N ALA A 137 -15.98 -12.81 -18.28
CA ALA A 137 -16.93 -13.64 -19.03
C ALA A 137 -16.64 -15.14 -18.90
N SER A 138 -15.43 -15.53 -18.48
CA SER A 138 -14.98 -16.93 -18.38
C SER A 138 -15.88 -17.80 -17.50
N ASP A 139 -16.03 -19.06 -17.88
CA ASP A 139 -16.66 -20.10 -17.05
C ASP A 139 -15.65 -20.80 -16.11
N ASP A 140 -14.35 -20.61 -16.35
CA ASP A 140 -13.30 -21.04 -15.42
C ASP A 140 -13.30 -20.15 -14.17
N ALA A 141 -13.45 -20.77 -12.99
CA ALA A 141 -13.57 -20.07 -11.71
C ALA A 141 -12.30 -19.28 -11.32
N HIS A 142 -11.10 -19.76 -11.68
CA HIS A 142 -9.85 -19.07 -11.39
C HIS A 142 -9.67 -17.84 -12.27
N LEU A 143 -10.00 -17.96 -13.56
CA LEU A 143 -10.02 -16.82 -14.49
C LEU A 143 -11.08 -15.79 -14.09
N LEU A 144 -12.27 -16.24 -13.70
CA LEU A 144 -13.35 -15.38 -13.24
C LEU A 144 -12.93 -14.57 -12.00
N ALA A 145 -12.34 -15.24 -10.99
CA ALA A 145 -11.82 -14.59 -9.80
C ALA A 145 -10.71 -13.59 -10.13
N CYS A 146 -9.81 -13.93 -11.06
CA CYS A 146 -8.78 -13.03 -11.54
C CYS A 146 -9.37 -11.78 -12.23
N GLY A 147 -10.44 -11.96 -13.02
CA GLY A 147 -11.19 -10.87 -13.64
C GLY A 147 -11.81 -9.91 -12.62
N VAL A 148 -12.42 -10.44 -11.55
CA VAL A 148 -12.99 -9.64 -10.44
C VAL A 148 -11.89 -8.84 -9.74
N GLU A 149 -10.77 -9.49 -9.41
CA GLU A 149 -9.63 -8.82 -8.77
C GLU A 149 -9.04 -7.72 -9.67
N LEU A 150 -8.88 -7.99 -10.97
CA LEU A 150 -8.37 -7.03 -11.95
C LEU A 150 -9.30 -5.81 -12.08
N ALA A 151 -10.61 -6.03 -12.23
CA ALA A 151 -11.60 -4.95 -12.34
C ALA A 151 -11.57 -4.02 -11.12
N GLY A 152 -11.57 -4.63 -9.92
CA GLY A 152 -11.49 -3.90 -8.67
C GLY A 152 -10.16 -3.16 -8.53
N ARG A 153 -9.05 -3.84 -8.74
CA ARG A 153 -7.72 -3.27 -8.51
C ARG A 153 -7.39 -2.16 -9.48
N LEU A 154 -7.77 -2.26 -10.75
CA LEU A 154 -7.63 -1.18 -11.73
C LEU A 154 -8.71 -0.11 -11.61
N ALA A 155 -9.71 -0.32 -10.74
CA ALA A 155 -10.86 0.54 -10.56
C ALA A 155 -11.50 0.87 -11.94
N LEU A 156 -12.09 -0.15 -12.56
CA LEU A 156 -12.72 -0.08 -13.90
C LEU A 156 -14.26 -0.09 -13.79
N PRO A 157 -14.92 1.06 -13.53
CA PRO A 157 -16.38 1.16 -13.38
C PRO A 157 -17.19 0.53 -14.51
N GLU A 158 -16.69 0.54 -15.74
CA GLU A 158 -17.32 -0.06 -16.92
C GLU A 158 -17.56 -1.58 -16.76
N HIS A 159 -16.83 -2.23 -15.87
CA HIS A 159 -16.93 -3.67 -15.61
C HIS A 159 -17.79 -4.02 -14.39
N ILE A 160 -18.48 -3.05 -13.76
CA ILE A 160 -19.32 -3.29 -12.57
C ILE A 160 -20.41 -4.35 -12.82
N ALA A 161 -21.05 -4.31 -13.99
CA ALA A 161 -22.06 -5.29 -14.37
C ALA A 161 -21.46 -6.70 -14.51
N GLY A 162 -20.23 -6.80 -15.03
CA GLY A 162 -19.49 -8.06 -15.12
C GLY A 162 -19.15 -8.64 -13.74
N VAL A 163 -18.76 -7.79 -12.78
CA VAL A 163 -18.52 -8.22 -11.39
C VAL A 163 -19.81 -8.69 -10.71
N HIS A 164 -20.93 -8.00 -10.92
CA HIS A 164 -22.23 -8.48 -10.42
C HIS A 164 -22.65 -9.82 -11.04
N ALA A 165 -22.44 -10.00 -12.35
CA ALA A 165 -22.69 -11.27 -13.02
C ALA A 165 -21.75 -12.39 -12.52
N ALA A 166 -20.50 -12.07 -12.19
CA ALA A 166 -19.57 -13.01 -11.57
C ALA A 166 -20.06 -13.47 -10.19
N ALA A 167 -20.55 -12.55 -9.35
CA ALA A 167 -21.12 -12.89 -8.04
C ALA A 167 -22.33 -13.84 -8.17
N VAL A 168 -23.22 -13.61 -9.14
CA VAL A 168 -24.37 -14.49 -9.40
C VAL A 168 -23.93 -15.89 -9.87
N ARG A 169 -22.81 -15.98 -10.59
CA ARG A 169 -22.21 -17.25 -11.04
C ARG A 169 -21.35 -17.95 -9.98
N GLY A 170 -21.33 -17.44 -8.74
CA GLY A 170 -20.65 -18.08 -7.62
C GLY A 170 -19.19 -17.67 -7.42
N ALA A 171 -18.73 -16.55 -8.02
CA ALA A 171 -17.47 -15.94 -7.61
C ALA A 171 -17.51 -15.55 -6.13
N ASP A 172 -16.34 -15.51 -5.47
CA ASP A 172 -16.22 -15.15 -4.05
C ASP A 172 -16.92 -13.81 -3.79
N PRO A 173 -17.99 -13.79 -2.95
CA PRO A 173 -18.78 -12.60 -2.74
C PRO A 173 -17.99 -11.50 -2.02
N ASP A 174 -17.02 -11.83 -1.18
CA ASP A 174 -16.22 -10.81 -0.48
C ASP A 174 -15.21 -10.15 -1.42
N ALA A 175 -14.61 -10.92 -2.35
CA ALA A 175 -13.79 -10.38 -3.43
C ALA A 175 -14.59 -9.48 -4.39
N CYS A 176 -15.83 -9.88 -4.72
CA CYS A 176 -16.73 -9.06 -5.53
C CYS A 176 -17.07 -7.74 -4.83
N LEU A 177 -17.39 -7.77 -3.54
CA LEU A 177 -17.67 -6.56 -2.76
C LEU A 177 -16.44 -5.65 -2.63
N LEU A 178 -15.24 -6.21 -2.45
CA LEU A 178 -14.00 -5.43 -2.47
C LEU A 178 -13.78 -4.76 -3.84
N ALA A 179 -14.04 -5.48 -4.94
CA ALA A 179 -13.94 -4.90 -6.28
C ALA A 179 -14.96 -3.75 -6.47
N CYS A 180 -16.22 -3.95 -6.08
CA CYS A 180 -17.26 -2.93 -6.06
C CYS A 180 -16.87 -1.70 -5.23
N ALA A 181 -16.28 -1.90 -4.04
CA ALA A 181 -15.78 -0.83 -3.19
C ALA A 181 -14.66 -0.03 -3.87
N ARG A 182 -13.70 -0.70 -4.51
CA ARG A 182 -12.63 -0.03 -5.26
C ARG A 182 -13.13 0.74 -6.48
N MET A 183 -14.21 0.28 -7.11
CA MET A 183 -14.91 1.00 -8.19
C MET A 183 -15.83 2.11 -7.69
N GLY A 184 -15.99 2.27 -6.36
CA GLY A 184 -16.87 3.26 -5.75
C GLY A 184 -18.37 2.97 -5.90
N GLN A 185 -18.74 1.75 -6.30
CA GLN A 185 -20.12 1.34 -6.60
C GLN A 185 -20.50 0.09 -5.80
N VAL A 186 -20.81 0.29 -4.53
CA VAL A 186 -21.15 -0.79 -3.60
C VAL A 186 -22.64 -1.14 -3.70
N PRO A 187 -23.04 -2.43 -3.76
CA PRO A 187 -24.45 -2.82 -3.83
C PRO A 187 -25.19 -2.52 -2.50
N PRO A 188 -26.54 -2.33 -2.53
CA PRO A 188 -27.31 -1.89 -1.36
C PRO A 188 -27.19 -2.79 -0.11
N ARG A 189 -27.01 -4.11 -0.30
CA ARG A 189 -26.91 -5.09 0.80
C ARG A 189 -25.48 -5.36 1.28
N ALA A 190 -24.48 -4.65 0.78
CA ALA A 190 -23.09 -4.88 1.17
C ALA A 190 -22.85 -4.67 2.67
N GLU A 191 -23.54 -3.72 3.29
CA GLU A 191 -23.38 -3.43 4.73
C GLU A 191 -23.85 -4.58 5.61
N GLU A 192 -24.97 -5.20 5.26
CA GLU A 192 -25.50 -6.38 5.97
C GLU A 192 -24.48 -7.54 5.90
N GLN A 193 -23.88 -7.74 4.72
CA GLN A 193 -22.88 -8.78 4.51
C GLN A 193 -21.59 -8.49 5.28
N TRP A 194 -21.03 -7.28 5.18
CA TRP A 194 -19.82 -6.91 5.92
C TRP A 194 -20.03 -6.97 7.42
N LYS A 195 -21.21 -6.57 7.93
CA LYS A 195 -21.58 -6.74 9.33
C LYS A 195 -21.54 -8.21 9.74
N ALA A 196 -22.13 -9.10 8.97
CA ALA A 196 -22.10 -10.54 9.24
C ALA A 196 -20.66 -11.09 9.22
N VAL A 197 -19.82 -10.65 8.27
CA VAL A 197 -18.41 -11.05 8.18
C VAL A 197 -17.61 -10.59 9.40
N LEU A 198 -17.76 -9.32 9.80
CA LEU A 198 -17.09 -8.78 10.98
C LEU A 198 -17.55 -9.49 12.26
N GLN A 199 -18.80 -9.94 12.35
CA GLN A 199 -19.29 -10.72 13.49
C GLN A 199 -18.82 -12.18 13.49
N GLY A 200 -18.42 -12.72 12.34
CA GLY A 200 -17.91 -14.09 12.21
C GLY A 200 -16.51 -14.32 12.83
N GLN A 201 -15.89 -15.45 12.48
CA GLN A 201 -14.56 -15.86 12.97
C GLN A 201 -13.51 -16.02 11.85
N ASP A 202 -13.91 -15.93 10.58
CA ASP A 202 -12.99 -16.10 9.45
C ASP A 202 -12.17 -14.82 9.24
N LEU A 203 -10.91 -14.85 9.72
CA LEU A 203 -9.97 -13.73 9.62
C LEU A 203 -9.70 -13.31 8.17
N ALA A 204 -9.64 -14.26 7.23
CA ALA A 204 -9.34 -13.92 5.84
C ALA A 204 -10.48 -13.10 5.23
N ARG A 205 -11.73 -13.52 5.46
CA ARG A 205 -12.92 -12.78 5.04
C ARG A 205 -13.01 -11.41 5.72
N GLN A 206 -12.69 -11.35 7.01
CA GLN A 206 -12.66 -10.10 7.78
C GLN A 206 -11.63 -9.11 7.22
N ILE A 207 -10.42 -9.55 6.90
CA ILE A 207 -9.39 -8.70 6.30
C ILE A 207 -9.89 -8.14 4.97
N THR A 208 -10.50 -8.96 4.10
CA THR A 208 -11.09 -8.50 2.83
C THR A 208 -12.20 -7.45 3.05
N ALA A 209 -13.08 -7.68 4.03
CA ALA A 209 -14.12 -6.71 4.38
C ALA A 209 -13.54 -5.40 4.94
N LEU A 210 -12.52 -5.47 5.79
CA LEU A 210 -11.82 -4.29 6.33
C LEU A 210 -11.08 -3.51 5.23
N GLN A 211 -10.49 -4.20 4.25
CA GLN A 211 -9.90 -3.56 3.06
C GLN A 211 -10.94 -2.83 2.22
N ALA A 212 -12.13 -3.42 2.04
CA ALA A 212 -13.23 -2.80 1.30
C ALA A 212 -13.74 -1.55 2.03
N LEU A 213 -13.95 -1.65 3.35
CA LEU A 213 -14.31 -0.52 4.21
C LEU A 213 -13.23 0.57 4.17
N GLY A 214 -11.96 0.20 4.26
CA GLY A 214 -10.82 1.12 4.22
C GLY A 214 -10.74 1.88 2.92
N THR A 215 -10.96 1.19 1.80
CA THR A 215 -11.04 1.81 0.47
C THR A 215 -12.12 2.88 0.40
N MET A 216 -13.26 2.64 1.04
CA MET A 216 -14.41 3.57 1.08
C MET A 216 -14.32 4.61 2.21
N GLY A 217 -13.20 4.69 2.93
CA GLY A 217 -13.00 5.63 4.03
C GLY A 217 -13.70 5.26 5.33
N GLY A 218 -14.22 4.05 5.46
CA GLY A 218 -14.68 3.50 6.73
C GLY A 218 -15.86 4.22 7.39
N HIS A 219 -16.64 5.02 6.66
CA HIS A 219 -17.76 5.80 7.23
C HIS A 219 -18.95 4.92 7.67
N ARG A 220 -19.04 3.70 7.15
CA ARG A 220 -20.09 2.71 7.43
C ARG A 220 -19.68 1.80 8.59
N LEU A 221 -20.68 1.16 9.22
CA LEU A 221 -20.47 0.11 10.22
C LEU A 221 -19.58 0.52 11.41
N GLN A 222 -19.70 1.77 11.89
CA GLN A 222 -18.86 2.25 13.00
C GLN A 222 -19.03 1.43 14.30
N PRO A 223 -20.27 1.17 14.76
CA PRO A 223 -20.49 0.38 15.97
C PRO A 223 -19.93 -1.04 15.84
N GLU A 224 -20.11 -1.67 14.67
CA GLU A 224 -19.62 -3.01 14.37
C GLU A 224 -18.09 -3.04 14.33
N LEU A 225 -17.44 -2.03 13.74
CA LEU A 225 -15.98 -1.92 13.72
C LEU A 225 -15.43 -1.75 15.14
N ARG A 226 -16.08 -0.94 15.98
CA ARG A 226 -15.67 -0.78 17.38
C ARG A 226 -15.76 -2.10 18.12
N HIS A 227 -16.90 -2.80 18.02
CA HIS A 227 -17.08 -4.11 18.62
C HIS A 227 -16.06 -5.14 18.10
N TYR A 228 -15.77 -5.11 16.80
CA TYR A 228 -14.75 -5.94 16.18
C TYR A 228 -13.36 -5.70 16.79
N ILE A 229 -12.98 -4.44 16.96
CA ILE A 229 -11.70 -4.05 17.56
C ILE A 229 -11.62 -4.52 19.00
N ASP A 230 -12.66 -4.27 19.80
CA ASP A 230 -12.70 -4.70 21.21
C ASP A 230 -12.52 -6.22 21.31
N ARG A 231 -13.11 -6.97 20.37
CA ARG A 231 -12.98 -8.43 20.31
C ARG A 231 -11.59 -8.90 19.83
N ILE A 232 -11.06 -8.40 18.72
CA ILE A 232 -9.78 -8.86 18.15
C ILE A 232 -8.58 -8.48 19.03
N THR A 233 -8.75 -7.48 19.89
CA THR A 233 -7.74 -7.02 20.85
C THR A 233 -7.99 -7.53 22.28
N ALA A 234 -9.06 -8.32 22.51
CA ALA A 234 -9.31 -8.95 23.79
C ALA A 234 -8.25 -10.02 24.13
N ALA A 235 -8.19 -10.40 25.41
CA ALA A 235 -7.28 -11.44 25.89
C ALA A 235 -7.70 -12.86 25.44
N ASP A 236 -9.01 -13.08 25.19
CA ASP A 236 -9.63 -14.41 25.14
C ASP A 236 -9.99 -14.93 23.74
N ASP A 237 -9.77 -14.16 22.67
CA ASP A 237 -10.18 -14.51 21.29
C ASP A 237 -8.94 -14.81 20.37
N PRO A 238 -9.04 -15.14 19.06
CA PRO A 238 -8.00 -15.85 18.30
C PRO A 238 -6.64 -15.23 18.56
N THR A 239 -5.82 -15.99 19.29
CA THR A 239 -4.64 -15.44 19.91
C THR A 239 -3.58 -15.21 18.85
N GLU A 240 -2.69 -14.26 19.12
CA GLU A 240 -1.36 -14.18 18.51
C GLU A 240 -0.67 -15.56 18.42
N GLN A 241 -1.00 -16.50 19.31
CA GLN A 241 -0.46 -17.86 19.32
C GLN A 241 -1.14 -18.81 18.32
N SER A 242 -2.45 -18.68 18.07
CA SER A 242 -3.17 -19.57 17.14
C SER A 242 -3.06 -19.12 15.69
N HIS A 243 -3.10 -17.81 15.42
CA HIS A 243 -3.04 -17.26 14.07
C HIS A 243 -2.21 -15.96 14.02
N PRO A 244 -0.90 -16.00 14.31
CA PRO A 244 -0.07 -14.79 14.49
C PRO A 244 -0.16 -13.82 13.31
N VAL A 245 -0.04 -14.33 12.09
CA VAL A 245 -0.04 -13.52 10.87
C VAL A 245 -1.43 -12.95 10.56
N GLY A 246 -2.47 -13.79 10.66
CA GLY A 246 -3.85 -13.39 10.38
C GLY A 246 -4.37 -12.38 11.39
N TRP A 247 -4.09 -12.61 12.68
CA TRP A 247 -4.44 -11.68 13.76
C TRP A 247 -3.75 -10.33 13.58
N ALA A 248 -2.43 -10.31 13.34
CA ALA A 248 -1.70 -9.06 13.15
C ALA A 248 -2.23 -8.26 11.97
N ALA A 249 -2.51 -8.90 10.82
CA ALA A 249 -3.06 -8.24 9.65
C ALA A 249 -4.48 -7.69 9.88
N ALA A 250 -5.33 -8.45 10.59
CA ALA A 250 -6.69 -8.04 10.89
C ALA A 250 -6.74 -6.88 11.90
N ALA A 251 -5.95 -6.96 12.97
CA ALA A 251 -5.76 -5.87 13.92
C ALA A 251 -5.22 -4.62 13.22
N ASP A 252 -4.24 -4.79 12.32
CA ASP A 252 -3.68 -3.68 11.56
C ASP A 252 -4.70 -2.96 10.70
N ALA A 253 -5.49 -3.71 9.92
CA ALA A 253 -6.52 -3.15 9.05
C ALA A 253 -7.64 -2.45 9.84
N ALA A 254 -8.03 -3.02 10.99
CA ALA A 254 -9.03 -2.43 11.86
C ALA A 254 -8.53 -1.15 12.55
N LEU A 255 -7.27 -1.14 13.02
CA LEU A 255 -6.67 0.05 13.61
C LEU A 255 -6.41 1.15 12.58
N ALA A 256 -6.11 0.81 11.32
CA ALA A 256 -6.01 1.78 10.23
C ALA A 256 -7.33 2.55 10.05
N LEU A 257 -8.45 1.83 10.01
CA LEU A 257 -9.79 2.39 9.90
C LEU A 257 -10.16 3.27 11.09
N TRP A 258 -9.88 2.79 12.30
CA TRP A 258 -10.22 3.53 13.51
C TRP A 258 -9.36 4.79 13.67
N ALA A 259 -8.04 4.67 13.49
CA ALA A 259 -7.13 5.80 13.61
C ALA A 259 -7.33 6.86 12.50
N ALA A 260 -7.76 6.45 11.29
CA ALA A 260 -8.13 7.36 10.22
C ALA A 260 -9.32 8.27 10.58
N ARG A 261 -10.21 7.80 11.45
CA ARG A 261 -11.46 8.51 11.80
C ARG A 261 -11.43 9.19 13.16
N GLU A 262 -10.92 8.47 14.15
CA GLU A 262 -10.89 8.89 15.56
C GLU A 262 -9.45 8.74 16.09
N PRO A 263 -8.48 9.50 15.53
CA PRO A 263 -7.06 9.33 15.84
C PRO A 263 -6.75 9.48 17.33
N GLU A 264 -7.42 10.41 18.01
CA GLU A 264 -7.21 10.67 19.44
C GLU A 264 -7.76 9.53 20.31
N THR A 265 -8.95 9.02 20.00
CA THR A 265 -9.55 7.89 20.71
C THR A 265 -8.75 6.61 20.52
N ALA A 266 -8.29 6.35 19.28
CA ALA A 266 -7.45 5.20 18.97
C ALA A 266 -6.10 5.29 19.69
N LEU A 267 -5.46 6.46 19.68
CA LEU A 267 -4.22 6.69 20.42
C LEU A 267 -4.43 6.50 21.93
N GLY A 268 -5.51 7.05 22.49
CA GLY A 268 -5.84 6.90 23.91
C GLY A 268 -5.94 5.43 24.33
N ALA A 269 -6.59 4.59 23.52
CA ALA A 269 -6.68 3.17 23.79
C ALA A 269 -5.31 2.46 23.72
N VAL A 270 -4.48 2.77 22.71
CA VAL A 270 -3.12 2.22 22.62
C VAL A 270 -2.27 2.61 23.84
N LEU A 271 -2.35 3.87 24.27
CA LEU A 271 -1.65 4.35 25.47
C LEU A 271 -2.15 3.69 26.77
N GLN A 272 -3.42 3.25 26.80
CA GLN A 272 -4.02 2.49 27.90
C GLN A 272 -3.70 0.99 27.85
N GLY A 273 -2.88 0.54 26.90
CA GLY A 273 -2.43 -0.85 26.80
C GLY A 273 -3.29 -1.74 25.92
N LEU A 274 -3.99 -1.18 24.92
CA LEU A 274 -4.67 -1.97 23.90
C LEU A 274 -3.69 -2.98 23.27
N ARG A 275 -4.09 -4.24 23.23
CA ARG A 275 -3.26 -5.33 22.69
C ARG A 275 -3.23 -5.27 21.16
N VAL A 276 -2.14 -4.72 20.61
CA VAL A 276 -1.87 -4.66 19.17
C VAL A 276 -0.38 -4.88 18.90
N PRO A 277 0.03 -5.25 17.67
CA PRO A 277 1.45 -5.30 17.32
C PRO A 277 2.14 -3.94 17.52
N ASN A 278 3.41 -3.96 17.92
CA ASN A 278 4.18 -2.72 18.17
C ASN A 278 4.22 -1.79 16.95
N ASP A 279 4.41 -2.34 15.74
CA ASP A 279 4.39 -1.58 14.50
C ASP A 279 3.03 -0.93 14.20
N THR A 280 1.93 -1.56 14.66
CA THR A 280 0.58 -1.01 14.56
C THR A 280 0.40 0.13 15.56
N ALA A 281 0.81 -0.04 16.82
CA ALA A 281 0.81 1.02 17.82
C ALA A 281 1.62 2.24 17.37
N LEU A 282 2.79 2.02 16.77
CA LEU A 282 3.65 3.07 16.23
C LEU A 282 2.98 3.83 15.09
N ARG A 283 2.25 3.13 14.21
CA ARG A 283 1.46 3.77 13.14
C ARG A 283 0.26 4.54 13.67
N VAL A 284 -0.40 4.09 14.73
CA VAL A 284 -1.44 4.87 15.43
C VAL A 284 -0.84 6.18 15.96
N ALA A 285 0.31 6.12 16.64
CA ALA A 285 1.00 7.32 17.12
C ALA A 285 1.43 8.26 15.98
N ALA A 286 1.96 7.69 14.88
CA ALA A 286 2.34 8.46 13.71
C ALA A 286 1.13 9.15 13.04
N LEU A 287 0.02 8.42 12.85
CA LEU A 287 -1.17 8.95 12.19
C LEU A 287 -1.86 10.02 13.05
N ALA A 288 -1.96 9.80 14.36
CA ALA A 288 -2.48 10.76 15.31
C ALA A 288 -1.62 12.03 15.36
N GLY A 289 -0.29 11.90 15.40
CA GLY A 289 0.65 13.03 15.40
C GLY A 289 0.60 13.85 16.68
N ARG A 290 0.17 13.24 17.79
CA ARG A 290 -0.12 13.88 19.08
C ARG A 290 1.03 13.70 20.06
N ILE A 291 1.40 14.76 20.80
CA ILE A 291 2.60 14.75 21.63
C ILE A 291 2.58 13.64 22.69
N GLU A 292 1.39 13.30 23.21
CA GLU A 292 1.18 12.24 24.19
C GLU A 292 1.61 10.86 23.67
N GLY A 293 1.43 10.62 22.37
CA GLY A 293 1.90 9.41 21.69
C GLY A 293 3.35 9.48 21.25
N LEU A 294 3.84 10.68 20.91
CA LEU A 294 5.20 10.87 20.39
C LEU A 294 6.27 10.78 21.48
N LEU A 295 6.04 11.33 22.68
CA LEU A 295 7.04 11.36 23.74
C LEU A 295 7.51 9.95 24.18
N PRO A 296 6.63 8.95 24.40
CA PRO A 296 7.07 7.60 24.70
C PRO A 296 7.88 6.96 23.57
N VAL A 297 7.55 7.26 22.31
CA VAL A 297 8.30 6.76 21.14
C VAL A 297 9.68 7.40 21.08
N LEU A 298 9.80 8.70 21.31
CA LEU A 298 11.10 9.39 21.37
C LEU A 298 11.97 8.85 22.52
N ASP A 299 11.38 8.58 23.68
CA ASP A 299 12.04 7.91 24.81
C ASP A 299 12.57 6.53 24.41
N PHE A 300 11.75 5.75 23.71
CA PHE A 300 12.12 4.43 23.22
C PHE A 300 13.29 4.51 22.26
N ILE A 301 13.19 5.33 21.19
CA ILE A 301 14.24 5.49 20.17
C ILE A 301 15.55 5.96 20.81
N GLU A 302 15.51 6.92 21.73
CA GLU A 302 16.72 7.47 22.37
C GLU A 302 17.50 6.44 23.19
N ARG A 303 16.79 5.50 23.81
CA ARG A 303 17.37 4.43 24.62
C ARG A 303 17.94 3.28 23.79
N GLN A 304 17.58 3.19 22.52
CA GLN A 304 18.12 2.18 21.64
C GLN A 304 19.57 2.51 21.26
N ASP A 305 20.47 1.55 21.46
CA ASP A 305 21.83 1.64 20.91
C ASP A 305 21.92 1.01 19.51
N ARG A 306 20.91 1.31 18.67
CA ARG A 306 20.83 0.81 17.30
C ARG A 306 20.32 1.90 16.35
N PRO A 307 20.54 1.75 15.03
CA PRO A 307 19.84 2.57 14.05
C PRO A 307 18.32 2.43 14.18
N VAL A 308 17.61 3.44 13.71
CA VAL A 308 16.14 3.41 13.71
C VAL A 308 15.60 2.36 12.75
N GLU A 309 14.63 1.60 13.25
CA GLU A 309 13.88 0.60 12.48
C GLU A 309 12.94 1.28 11.46
N PRO A 310 12.45 0.55 10.44
CA PRO A 310 11.59 1.13 9.40
C PRO A 310 10.35 1.84 9.94
N GLY A 311 9.66 1.28 10.93
CA GLY A 311 8.48 1.92 11.53
C GLY A 311 8.82 3.23 12.27
N GLU A 312 9.96 3.26 12.97
CA GLU A 312 10.45 4.46 13.67
C GLU A 312 10.82 5.56 12.67
N ARG A 313 11.49 5.16 11.58
CA ARG A 313 11.83 6.04 10.46
C ARG A 313 10.57 6.63 9.81
N ASP A 314 9.55 5.80 9.61
CA ASP A 314 8.27 6.19 9.04
C ASP A 314 7.55 7.21 9.93
N LEU A 315 7.52 7.00 11.25
CA LEU A 315 6.98 7.98 12.20
C LEU A 315 7.77 9.29 12.16
N LEU A 316 9.10 9.22 12.24
CA LEU A 316 9.96 10.42 12.19
C LEU A 316 9.75 11.20 10.89
N ARG A 317 9.70 10.49 9.75
CA ARG A 317 9.44 11.10 8.44
C ARG A 317 8.05 11.72 8.37
N LEU A 318 7.01 11.02 8.81
CA LEU A 318 5.63 11.48 8.71
C LEU A 318 5.35 12.68 9.63
N VAL A 319 5.82 12.62 10.86
CA VAL A 319 5.50 13.60 11.91
C VAL A 319 6.50 14.75 11.91
N PHE A 320 7.81 14.48 11.90
CA PHE A 320 8.86 15.51 11.97
C PHE A 320 9.34 15.96 10.58
N GLY A 321 8.90 15.32 9.50
CA GLY A 321 9.24 15.67 8.11
C GLY A 321 10.59 15.13 7.64
N GLN A 322 11.45 14.70 8.57
CA GLN A 322 12.80 14.25 8.27
C GLN A 322 13.33 13.21 9.25
N VAL A 323 14.37 12.51 8.83
CA VAL A 323 15.08 11.52 9.63
C VAL A 323 16.56 11.92 9.61
N PRO A 324 17.13 12.35 10.74
CA PRO A 324 18.55 12.70 10.85
C PRO A 324 19.45 11.55 10.37
N GLY A 325 20.53 11.90 9.66
CA GLY A 325 21.45 10.91 9.09
C GLY A 325 22.06 10.01 10.16
N GLU A 326 22.36 10.58 11.32
CA GLU A 326 22.93 9.94 12.50
C GLU A 326 22.06 8.78 13.00
N LEU A 327 20.73 8.92 12.93
CA LEU A 327 19.79 7.88 13.37
C LEU A 327 19.74 6.68 12.43
N THR A 328 20.16 6.85 11.18
CA THR A 328 20.17 5.78 10.17
C THR A 328 21.53 5.11 10.00
N ASN A 329 22.60 5.73 10.53
CA ASN A 329 23.96 5.25 10.37
C ASN A 329 24.30 4.15 11.41
N THR A 330 24.85 3.03 10.94
CA THR A 330 25.36 1.93 11.77
C THR A 330 26.69 2.26 12.46
N GLN A 331 27.42 3.28 12.00
CA GLN A 331 28.76 3.64 12.48
C GLN A 331 28.77 4.81 13.50
N GLY A 332 27.63 5.46 13.74
CA GLY A 332 27.54 6.60 14.66
C GLY A 332 27.58 6.19 16.13
N THR A 333 27.97 7.11 17.01
CA THR A 333 27.92 6.90 18.48
C THR A 333 26.49 7.08 19.02
N ALA A 334 26.17 6.42 20.14
CA ALA A 334 24.88 6.60 20.81
C ALA A 334 24.60 8.07 21.14
N ARG A 335 25.61 8.79 21.65
CA ARG A 335 25.48 10.21 22.02
C ARG A 335 25.13 11.11 20.83
N GLU A 336 25.68 10.85 19.65
CA GLU A 336 25.34 11.58 18.42
C GLU A 336 23.90 11.32 17.99
N ARG A 337 23.46 10.05 18.04
CA ARG A 337 22.05 9.67 17.77
C ARG A 337 21.09 10.40 18.71
N GLN A 338 21.35 10.36 20.01
CA GLN A 338 20.52 11.03 21.02
C GLN A 338 20.47 12.54 20.79
N ARG A 339 21.63 13.17 20.54
CA ARG A 339 21.70 14.60 20.24
C ARG A 339 20.90 14.95 18.98
N ALA A 340 21.04 14.19 17.90
CA ALA A 340 20.35 14.42 16.65
C ALA A 340 18.82 14.33 16.80
N LEU A 341 18.33 13.31 17.54
CA LEU A 341 16.91 13.16 17.85
C LEU A 341 16.36 14.35 18.65
N ARG A 342 17.07 14.75 19.71
CA ARG A 342 16.66 15.89 20.56
C ARG A 342 16.67 17.20 19.79
N VAL A 343 17.69 17.45 18.95
CA VAL A 343 17.76 18.64 18.10
C VAL A 343 16.58 18.69 17.14
N LEU A 344 16.27 17.59 16.45
CA LEU A 344 15.11 17.52 15.56
C LEU A 344 13.81 17.85 16.29
N ALA A 345 13.56 17.22 17.43
CA ALA A 345 12.32 17.41 18.16
C ALA A 345 12.20 18.85 18.68
N CYS A 346 13.26 19.41 19.28
CA CYS A 346 13.27 20.80 19.74
C CYS A 346 13.00 21.78 18.60
N GLN A 347 13.56 21.56 17.40
CA GLN A 347 13.30 22.39 16.23
C GLN A 347 11.82 22.37 15.83
N VAL A 348 11.23 21.17 15.77
CA VAL A 348 9.81 21.03 15.44
C VAL A 348 8.93 21.63 16.54
N PHE A 349 9.20 21.37 17.82
CA PHE A 349 8.43 21.92 18.92
C PHE A 349 8.51 23.46 18.96
N ALA A 350 9.69 24.04 18.73
CA ALA A 350 9.86 25.48 18.62
C ALA A 350 9.07 26.08 17.45
N ALA A 351 9.07 25.41 16.28
CA ALA A 351 8.27 25.81 15.13
C ALA A 351 6.76 25.77 15.38
N ASN A 352 6.31 25.00 16.38
CA ASN A 352 4.92 24.85 16.79
C ASN A 352 4.60 25.58 18.12
N GLY A 353 5.42 26.56 18.52
CA GLY A 353 5.13 27.47 19.63
C GLY A 353 5.81 27.16 20.97
N CYS A 354 6.57 26.07 21.08
CA CYS A 354 7.35 25.76 22.29
C CYS A 354 8.72 26.44 22.28
N THR A 355 8.76 27.75 22.52
CA THR A 355 10.01 28.52 22.58
C THR A 355 10.82 28.23 23.85
N GLY A 356 12.15 28.22 23.76
CA GLY A 356 13.05 28.09 24.92
C GLY A 356 13.32 26.65 25.37
N LEU A 357 12.85 25.64 24.64
CA LEU A 357 13.23 24.25 24.86
C LEU A 357 14.49 23.91 24.03
N GLU A 358 15.59 23.61 24.72
CA GLU A 358 16.84 23.19 24.11
C GLU A 358 17.08 21.68 24.35
N PRO A 359 17.87 21.01 23.50
CA PRO A 359 18.19 19.59 23.66
C PRO A 359 18.77 19.21 25.02
N ALA A 360 19.50 20.13 25.67
CA ALA A 360 20.08 19.93 26.99
C ALA A 360 19.05 19.95 28.12
N HIS A 361 17.87 20.55 27.90
CA HIS A 361 16.78 20.57 28.87
C HIS A 361 16.03 19.23 28.95
N ILE A 362 16.23 18.35 27.97
CA ILE A 362 15.58 17.04 27.91
C ILE A 362 16.44 16.06 28.72
N THR A 363 16.05 15.80 29.96
CA THR A 363 16.63 14.73 30.79
C THR A 363 16.01 13.38 30.42
N ARG A 364 14.68 13.35 30.27
CA ARG A 364 13.87 12.20 29.85
C ARG A 364 12.62 12.71 29.11
N TRP A 365 12.24 12.02 28.03
CA TRP A 365 11.07 12.43 27.22
C TRP A 365 9.73 12.28 27.94
N THR A 366 9.65 11.38 28.92
CA THR A 366 8.45 11.14 29.72
C THR A 366 8.42 11.94 31.03
N ASP A 367 9.27 12.96 31.18
CA ASP A 367 9.27 13.83 32.37
C ASP A 367 8.04 14.75 32.37
N ALA A 368 7.35 14.85 33.50
CA ALA A 368 6.20 15.74 33.66
C ALA A 368 6.59 17.20 33.44
N ALA A 369 7.78 17.63 33.89
CA ALA A 369 8.25 18.99 33.69
C ALA A 369 8.51 19.32 32.21
N LEU A 370 8.91 18.32 31.41
CA LEU A 370 9.00 18.48 29.96
C LEU A 370 7.61 18.64 29.35
N LYS A 371 6.64 17.83 29.77
CA LYS A 371 5.25 17.92 29.30
C LYS A 371 4.66 19.31 29.55
N ASP A 372 4.87 19.88 30.74
CA ASP A 372 4.39 21.23 31.07
C ASP A 372 4.99 22.31 30.16
N ARG A 373 6.23 22.11 29.69
CA ARG A 373 6.87 23.00 28.70
C ARG A 373 6.34 22.83 27.27
N LEU A 374 5.69 21.71 26.99
CA LEU A 374 5.13 21.36 25.69
C LEU A 374 3.62 21.66 25.58
N TRP A 375 3.04 22.36 26.55
CA TRP A 375 1.59 22.67 26.63
C TRP A 375 1.00 23.25 25.33
N ALA A 376 1.79 24.01 24.57
CA ALA A 376 1.34 24.58 23.29
C ALA A 376 1.00 23.51 22.23
N LEU A 377 1.51 22.29 22.39
CA LEU A 377 1.26 21.15 21.49
C LEU A 377 0.08 20.28 21.92
N ASP A 378 -0.50 20.51 23.10
CA ASP A 378 -1.60 19.68 23.66
C ASP A 378 -2.89 19.75 22.83
N ALA A 379 -3.01 20.64 21.85
CA ALA A 379 -4.15 20.69 20.94
C ALA A 379 -3.75 20.44 19.48
N ILE A 380 -2.46 20.20 19.21
CA ILE A 380 -1.90 20.19 17.85
C ILE A 380 -1.58 18.76 17.42
N ARG A 381 -2.12 18.37 16.27
CA ARG A 381 -1.63 17.21 15.52
C ARG A 381 -0.49 17.66 14.61
N ILE A 382 0.68 17.06 14.77
CA ILE A 382 1.89 17.39 14.03
C ILE A 382 2.04 16.45 12.82
N ARG A 383 2.32 17.02 11.66
CA ARG A 383 2.66 16.31 10.41
C ARG A 383 3.71 17.11 9.66
N SER A 384 4.75 16.44 9.20
CA SER A 384 5.85 17.06 8.44
C SER A 384 6.45 18.30 9.12
N GLY A 385 6.55 18.27 10.44
CA GLY A 385 7.15 19.33 11.26
C GLY A 385 6.21 20.50 11.62
N GLY A 386 4.95 20.50 11.17
CA GLY A 386 3.98 21.56 11.44
C GLY A 386 2.59 21.04 11.80
N PRO A 387 1.63 21.93 12.10
CA PRO A 387 0.25 21.54 12.38
C PRO A 387 -0.41 20.93 11.15
N ILE A 388 -1.21 19.88 11.33
CA ILE A 388 -2.09 19.36 10.29
C ILE A 388 -3.10 20.44 9.91
N THR A 389 -3.14 20.80 8.63
CA THR A 389 -4.19 21.62 8.02
C THR A 389 -5.28 20.73 7.43
N GLN A 390 -6.48 21.27 7.21
CA GLN A 390 -7.63 20.52 6.66
C GLN A 390 -7.34 19.80 5.33
N THR A 391 -6.40 20.31 4.53
CA THR A 391 -5.90 19.63 3.33
C THR A 391 -4.83 18.60 3.70
N HIS A 392 -5.25 17.33 3.79
CA HIS A 392 -4.36 16.21 4.08
C HIS A 392 -3.43 15.94 2.90
N ARG A 393 -2.20 16.48 2.98
CA ARG A 393 -1.19 16.27 1.95
C ARG A 393 -0.75 14.81 1.97
N LEU A 394 -1.07 14.07 0.90
CA LEU A 394 -0.57 12.72 0.66
C LEU A 394 0.93 12.69 0.26
N ALA A 395 1.61 13.83 0.17
CA ALA A 395 3.03 13.89 -0.24
C ALA A 395 3.96 12.96 0.57
N PRO A 396 3.79 12.81 1.90
CA PRO A 396 4.62 11.90 2.70
C PRO A 396 4.54 10.44 2.26
N THR A 397 3.47 10.02 1.55
CA THR A 397 3.30 8.64 1.07
C THR A 397 4.48 8.15 0.21
N PHE A 398 5.20 9.04 -0.47
CA PHE A 398 6.33 8.66 -1.31
C PHE A 398 7.57 8.26 -0.51
N ASP A 399 7.68 8.76 0.72
CA ASP A 399 8.89 8.70 1.53
C ASP A 399 8.75 7.81 2.78
N VAL A 400 7.56 7.25 3.00
CA VAL A 400 7.26 6.26 4.05
C VAL A 400 7.10 4.85 3.48
N GLY A 401 7.24 3.85 4.34
CA GLY A 401 7.03 2.44 4.05
C GLY A 401 5.62 2.12 3.56
N HIS A 402 5.50 1.04 2.79
CA HIS A 402 4.24 0.48 2.29
C HIS A 402 3.16 0.30 3.37
N ALA A 403 3.55 -0.08 4.59
CA ALA A 403 2.63 -0.29 5.70
C ALA A 403 1.92 1.00 6.10
N LEU A 404 2.69 2.04 6.41
CA LEU A 404 2.16 3.35 6.78
C LEU A 404 1.48 4.02 5.58
N ARG A 405 2.01 3.85 4.36
CA ARG A 405 1.39 4.38 3.16
C ARG A 405 -0.04 3.88 2.97
N SER A 406 -0.28 2.59 3.18
CA SER A 406 -1.62 2.02 3.09
C SER A 406 -2.59 2.65 4.11
N TRP A 407 -2.10 3.04 5.29
CA TRP A 407 -2.90 3.77 6.28
C TRP A 407 -3.21 5.21 5.86
N LEU A 408 -2.26 5.90 5.21
CA LEU A 408 -2.49 7.23 4.67
C LEU A 408 -3.53 7.24 3.54
N TYR A 409 -3.60 6.17 2.75
CA TYR A 409 -4.66 5.97 1.76
C TYR A 409 -6.04 5.84 2.41
N VAL A 410 -6.13 5.11 3.53
CA VAL A 410 -7.36 5.01 4.33
C VAL A 410 -7.72 6.34 5.00
N GLU A 411 -6.75 7.06 5.58
CA GLU A 411 -6.96 8.42 6.14
C GLU A 411 -7.52 9.36 5.07
N HIS A 412 -6.96 9.35 3.87
CA HIS A 412 -7.46 10.18 2.78
C HIS A 412 -8.88 9.81 2.34
N ALA A 413 -9.18 8.52 2.18
CA ALA A 413 -10.52 8.07 1.85
C ALA A 413 -11.54 8.47 2.94
N ALA A 414 -11.14 8.38 4.22
CA ALA A 414 -11.99 8.76 5.36
C ALA A 414 -12.29 10.26 5.39
N VAL A 415 -11.26 11.10 5.16
CA VAL A 415 -11.39 12.56 5.17
C VAL A 415 -12.18 13.08 3.97
N THR A 416 -11.91 12.55 2.77
CA THR A 416 -12.55 13.03 1.54
C THR A 416 -13.91 12.40 1.25
N HIS A 417 -14.25 11.32 1.97
CA HIS A 417 -15.41 10.46 1.68
C HIS A 417 -15.43 9.93 0.24
N ARG A 418 -14.25 9.81 -0.38
CA ARG A 418 -14.08 9.28 -1.74
C ARG A 418 -13.29 7.98 -1.71
N PRO A 419 -13.63 7.00 -2.56
CA PRO A 419 -12.84 5.78 -2.67
C PRO A 419 -11.41 6.09 -3.07
N PHE A 420 -10.43 5.46 -2.43
CA PHE A 420 -9.02 5.55 -2.80
C PHE A 420 -8.46 4.16 -3.11
N PRO A 421 -8.64 3.65 -4.35
CA PRO A 421 -8.44 2.25 -4.70
C PRO A 421 -6.98 1.92 -5.03
N LEU A 422 -6.04 2.35 -4.19
CA LEU A 422 -4.62 2.03 -4.32
C LEU A 422 -4.20 0.97 -3.30
N SER A 423 -3.38 0.04 -3.75
CA SER A 423 -2.63 -0.89 -2.91
C SER A 423 -1.15 -0.50 -2.92
N HIS A 424 -0.43 -0.86 -1.86
CA HIS A 424 1.02 -0.67 -1.81
C HIS A 424 1.77 -1.48 -2.89
N GLU A 425 1.16 -2.57 -3.34
CA GLU A 425 1.67 -3.47 -4.37
C GLU A 425 1.51 -2.96 -5.82
N ASP A 426 0.72 -1.89 -6.03
CA ASP A 426 0.52 -1.32 -7.36
C ASP A 426 1.82 -0.73 -7.94
N LEU A 427 1.87 -0.48 -9.25
CA LEU A 427 3.01 0.19 -9.87
C LEU A 427 3.28 1.54 -9.21
N ALA A 428 4.55 1.83 -8.96
CA ALA A 428 4.97 3.11 -8.40
C ALA A 428 4.46 4.29 -9.24
N ALA A 429 4.48 4.18 -10.57
CA ALA A 429 3.98 5.22 -11.47
C ALA A 429 2.48 5.50 -11.25
N ARG A 430 1.66 4.45 -11.09
CA ARG A 430 0.22 4.59 -10.80
C ARG A 430 -0.01 5.24 -9.43
N GLN A 431 0.73 4.78 -8.43
CA GLN A 431 0.63 5.33 -7.07
C GLN A 431 1.02 6.81 -7.03
N MET A 432 2.11 7.18 -7.71
CA MET A 432 2.55 8.58 -7.81
C MET A 432 1.54 9.45 -8.57
N ALA A 433 1.09 9.00 -9.74
CA ALA A 433 0.14 9.77 -10.55
C ALA A 433 -1.17 10.05 -9.81
N ALA A 434 -1.69 9.06 -9.06
CA ALA A 434 -2.90 9.23 -8.26
C ALA A 434 -2.69 10.26 -7.13
N VAL A 435 -1.58 10.16 -6.39
CA VAL A 435 -1.26 11.12 -5.32
C VAL A 435 -1.04 12.52 -5.86
N GLU A 436 -0.31 12.67 -6.97
CA GLU A 436 -0.08 13.96 -7.64
C GLU A 436 -1.38 14.56 -8.16
N THR A 437 -2.30 13.74 -8.70
CA THR A 437 -3.62 14.17 -9.15
C THR A 437 -4.46 14.70 -8.00
N VAL A 438 -4.49 13.99 -6.87
CA VAL A 438 -5.20 14.45 -5.66
C VAL A 438 -4.64 15.79 -5.18
N GLN A 439 -3.32 15.93 -5.11
CA GLN A 439 -2.69 17.17 -4.68
C GLN A 439 -3.00 18.34 -5.62
N LEU A 440 -3.06 18.09 -6.92
CA LEU A 440 -3.49 19.09 -7.90
C LEU A 440 -4.97 19.46 -7.73
N MET A 441 -5.84 18.48 -7.45
CA MET A 441 -7.25 18.76 -7.18
C MET A 441 -7.45 19.58 -5.92
N ASP A 442 -6.71 19.28 -4.85
CA ASP A 442 -6.74 20.02 -3.59
C ASP A 442 -6.23 21.46 -3.76
N SER A 443 -5.19 21.67 -4.58
CA SER A 443 -4.69 23.02 -4.85
C SER A 443 -5.67 23.87 -5.66
N LEU A 444 -6.41 23.26 -6.59
CA LEU A 444 -7.46 23.93 -7.36
C LEU A 444 -8.69 24.29 -6.51
N GLN A 445 -8.98 23.53 -5.45
CA GLN A 445 -10.10 23.80 -4.53
C GLN A 445 -9.78 24.86 -3.48
N ALA A 446 -8.49 25.09 -3.20
CA ALA A 446 -8.04 26.07 -2.21
C ALA A 446 -8.14 27.54 -2.69
N ASP A 447 -8.40 27.78 -3.98
CA ASP A 447 -8.56 29.12 -4.57
C ASP A 447 -10.02 29.39 -5.00
N PRO A 448 -10.85 30.06 -4.19
CA PRO A 448 -11.77 31.05 -4.73
C PRO A 448 -10.98 32.36 -4.94
N PRO A 449 -11.01 33.01 -6.12
CA PRO A 449 -10.44 34.34 -6.26
C PRO A 449 -11.12 35.27 -5.24
N ALA A 450 -10.34 35.89 -4.36
CA ALA A 450 -10.84 36.93 -3.48
C ALA A 450 -11.41 38.09 -4.32
N PRO A 451 -12.58 38.65 -3.97
CA PRO A 451 -13.12 39.84 -4.64
C PRO A 451 -12.25 41.08 -4.40
#